data_AF-F4C8B8-F1
#
_entry.id   AF-F4C8B8-F1
#
_cell.length_a   1.000
_cell.length_b   1.000
_cell.length_c   1.000
_cell.angle_alpha   90.00
_cell.angle_beta   90.00
_cell.angle_gamma   90.00
#
_symmetry.space_group_name_H-M   'P 1'
#
loop_
_entity.id
_entity.type
_entity.pdbx_description
1 polymer ?
#
loop_
_entity_poly.entity_id
_entity_poly.type
_entity_poly.pdbx_seq_one_letter_code
_entity_poly.pdbx_strand_id
1 'polypeptide(L)'
;MKKQGANRREKIMEAALLLFSVKGYADTSTKLIAKEANVSEALIFKHFENKDKLLFHLIKSGYRRVLVQNKGMLTYHDPKSFLRYMIDLPKKLVSEEPLFWKLQERLSHHEFSKQQHILFMKPVDTVVNKAFTELGMENPALETQFLLLLIDTLWKKEATGDMENIDEIARLIKMKYGLE
;
A
#
# COMPACT_ATOMS: atom_id res chain seq x y z
N MET A 1 -7.45 28.62 19.57
CA MET A 1 -7.17 27.29 20.19
C MET A 1 -7.59 26.10 19.31
N LYS A 2 -7.13 25.98 18.04
CA LYS A 2 -7.51 24.87 17.12
C LYS A 2 -6.43 23.79 16.89
N LYS A 3 -5.24 23.90 17.49
CA LYS A 3 -4.10 22.99 17.24
C LYS A 3 -4.05 21.70 18.09
N GLN A 4 -4.74 21.62 19.25
CA GLN A 4 -4.65 20.45 20.13
C GLN A 4 -5.47 19.23 19.67
N GLY A 5 -6.59 19.44 18.96
CA GLY A 5 -7.46 18.35 18.51
C GLY A 5 -6.91 17.54 17.33
N ALA A 6 -6.18 18.19 16.42
CA ALA A 6 -5.51 17.53 15.29
C ALA A 6 -4.45 16.53 15.79
N ASN A 7 -3.64 16.95 16.75
CA ASN A 7 -2.58 16.14 17.35
C ASN A 7 -3.14 14.86 18.03
N ARG A 8 -4.26 14.93 18.76
CA ARG A 8 -4.84 13.74 19.41
C ARG A 8 -5.44 12.74 18.41
N ARG A 9 -6.10 13.24 17.36
CA ARG A 9 -6.63 12.38 16.30
C ARG A 9 -5.51 11.66 15.56
N GLU A 10 -4.41 12.36 15.28
CA GLU A 10 -3.21 11.79 14.66
C GLU A 10 -2.57 10.73 15.55
N LYS A 11 -2.39 11.00 16.86
CA LYS A 11 -1.89 10.00 17.82
C LYS A 11 -2.71 8.72 17.86
N ILE A 12 -4.04 8.82 17.80
CA ILE A 12 -4.92 7.64 17.74
C ILE A 12 -4.67 6.85 16.45
N MET A 13 -4.51 7.54 15.32
CA MET A 13 -4.24 6.91 14.03
C MET A 13 -2.88 6.23 14.00
N GLU A 14 -1.83 6.87 14.52
CA GLU A 14 -0.48 6.32 14.61
C GLU A 14 -0.45 5.07 15.49
N ALA A 15 -1.03 5.14 16.69
CA ALA A 15 -1.14 4.02 17.61
C ALA A 15 -1.92 2.85 16.99
N ALA A 16 -3.05 3.15 16.34
CA ALA A 16 -3.87 2.13 15.69
C ALA A 16 -3.16 1.49 14.50
N LEU A 17 -2.44 2.26 13.66
CA LEU A 17 -1.63 1.74 12.56
C LEU A 17 -0.55 0.78 13.07
N LEU A 18 0.18 1.18 14.12
CA LEU A 18 1.21 0.36 14.74
C LEU A 18 0.60 -0.95 15.29
N LEU A 19 -0.46 -0.85 16.10
CA LEU A 19 -1.04 -2.03 16.73
C LEU A 19 -1.70 -2.96 15.71
N PHE A 20 -2.43 -2.44 14.72
CA PHE A 20 -3.03 -3.28 13.69
C PHE A 20 -1.97 -3.94 12.78
N SER A 21 -0.87 -3.26 12.47
CA SER A 21 0.21 -3.84 11.65
C SER A 21 1.04 -4.90 12.40
N VAL A 22 1.16 -4.80 13.73
CA VAL A 22 1.92 -5.74 14.56
C VAL A 22 1.06 -6.89 15.09
N LYS A 23 -0.07 -6.57 15.72
CA LYS A 23 -0.95 -7.54 16.39
C LYS A 23 -2.09 -8.03 15.51
N GLY A 24 -2.46 -7.28 14.47
CA GLY A 24 -3.65 -7.56 13.67
C GLY A 24 -4.90 -6.86 14.20
N TYR A 25 -5.91 -6.77 13.33
CA TYR A 25 -7.15 -6.04 13.59
C TYR A 25 -8.03 -6.70 14.67
N ALA A 26 -8.17 -8.02 14.61
CA ALA A 26 -9.00 -8.79 15.55
C ALA A 26 -8.48 -8.67 16.99
N ASP A 27 -7.16 -8.83 17.18
CA ASP A 27 -6.50 -8.86 18.49
C ASP A 27 -6.19 -7.48 19.10
N THR A 28 -6.57 -6.41 18.40
CA THR A 28 -6.38 -5.03 18.88
C THR A 28 -7.71 -4.43 19.33
N SER A 29 -7.80 -4.10 20.62
CA SER A 29 -8.96 -3.42 21.20
C SER A 29 -8.79 -1.89 21.20
N THR A 30 -9.90 -1.16 21.23
CA THR A 30 -9.91 0.32 21.38
C THR A 30 -9.28 0.78 22.69
N LYS A 31 -9.36 -0.02 23.76
CA LYS A 31 -8.63 0.19 25.02
C LYS A 31 -7.11 0.17 24.82
N LEU A 32 -6.62 -0.81 24.07
CA LEU A 32 -5.19 -0.93 23.79
C LEU A 32 -4.69 0.25 22.96
N ILE A 33 -5.45 0.66 21.94
CA ILE A 33 -5.16 1.85 21.12
C ILE A 33 -5.15 3.12 21.98
N ALA A 34 -6.13 3.28 22.88
CA ALA A 34 -6.22 4.45 23.74
C ALA A 34 -5.00 4.56 24.69
N LYS A 35 -4.58 3.43 25.26
CA LYS A 35 -3.38 3.33 26.09
C LYS A 35 -2.12 3.73 25.31
N GLU A 36 -1.94 3.17 24.11
CA GLU A 36 -0.78 3.45 23.25
C GLU A 36 -0.74 4.93 22.80
N ALA A 37 -1.89 5.50 22.41
CA ALA A 37 -2.01 6.90 22.02
C ALA A 37 -1.96 7.89 23.20
N ASN A 38 -1.94 7.41 24.45
CA ASN A 38 -2.08 8.19 25.67
C ASN A 38 -3.31 9.12 25.66
N VAL A 39 -4.48 8.54 25.39
CA VAL A 39 -5.78 9.21 25.39
C VAL A 39 -6.84 8.37 26.10
N SER A 40 -8.02 8.95 26.37
CA SER A 40 -9.17 8.16 26.83
C SER A 40 -9.80 7.37 25.69
N GLU A 41 -10.32 6.18 25.98
CA GLU A 41 -11.03 5.37 24.99
C GLU A 41 -12.27 6.10 24.43
N ALA A 42 -12.96 6.86 25.28
CA ALA A 42 -14.08 7.72 24.86
C ALA A 42 -13.69 8.73 23.76
N LEU A 43 -12.43 9.19 23.73
CA LEU A 43 -11.95 10.10 22.70
C LEU A 43 -11.83 9.43 21.32
N ILE A 44 -11.53 8.13 21.28
CA ILE A 44 -11.52 7.35 20.04
C ILE A 44 -12.94 7.28 19.47
N PHE A 45 -13.92 6.90 20.28
CA PHE A 45 -15.32 6.86 19.87
C PHE A 45 -15.84 8.24 19.46
N LYS A 46 -15.41 9.32 20.13
CA LYS A 46 -15.75 10.68 19.72
C LYS A 46 -15.21 11.06 18.33
N HIS A 47 -14.03 10.57 17.94
CA HIS A 47 -13.40 10.94 16.67
C HIS A 47 -13.76 10.01 15.51
N PHE A 48 -14.00 8.73 15.79
CA PHE A 48 -14.11 7.68 14.77
C PHE A 48 -15.38 6.83 14.92
N GLU A 49 -16.19 7.04 15.96
CA GLU A 49 -17.42 6.32 16.28
C GLU A 49 -17.25 4.85 16.67
N ASN A 50 -16.39 4.08 15.98
CA ASN A 50 -16.08 2.68 16.29
C ASN A 50 -14.74 2.22 15.67
N LYS A 51 -14.36 0.97 15.95
CA LYS A 51 -13.08 0.38 15.49
C LYS A 51 -13.02 0.20 13.97
N ASP A 52 -14.13 -0.17 13.33
CA ASP A 52 -14.20 -0.37 11.88
C ASP A 52 -14.01 0.96 11.12
N LYS A 53 -14.69 2.02 11.56
CA LYS A 53 -14.52 3.36 10.99
C LYS A 53 -13.11 3.90 11.20
N LEU A 54 -12.48 3.64 12.36
CA LEU A 54 -11.06 3.95 12.57
C LEU A 54 -10.19 3.23 11.54
N LEU A 55 -10.40 1.92 11.31
CA LEU A 55 -9.69 1.16 10.28
C LEU A 55 -9.92 1.74 8.88
N PHE A 56 -11.16 2.07 8.51
CA PHE A 56 -11.48 2.64 7.21
C PHE A 56 -10.79 3.98 7.00
N HIS A 57 -10.74 4.82 8.03
CA HIS A 57 -9.99 6.07 8.02
C HIS A 57 -8.49 5.83 7.83
N LEU A 58 -7.92 4.81 8.47
CA LEU A 58 -6.50 4.46 8.33
C LEU A 58 -6.16 4.07 6.90
N ILE A 59 -6.92 3.15 6.32
CA ILE A 59 -6.69 2.64 4.96
C ILE A 59 -6.80 3.78 3.93
N LYS A 60 -7.89 4.57 4.00
CA LYS A 60 -8.09 5.71 3.08
C LYS A 60 -6.99 6.76 3.23
N SER A 61 -6.58 7.06 4.47
CA SER A 61 -5.53 8.04 4.72
C SER A 61 -4.16 7.54 4.24
N GLY A 62 -3.86 6.25 4.40
CA GLY A 62 -2.63 5.63 3.92
C GLY A 62 -2.50 5.72 2.41
N TYR A 63 -3.49 5.25 1.65
CA TYR A 63 -3.48 5.39 0.18
C TYR A 63 -3.38 6.85 -0.27
N ARG A 64 -4.07 7.77 0.42
CA ARG A 64 -3.96 9.20 0.14
C ARG A 64 -2.54 9.72 0.37
N ARG A 65 -1.85 9.32 1.44
CA ARG A 65 -0.45 9.72 1.69
C ARG A 65 0.47 9.19 0.60
N VAL A 66 0.36 7.91 0.25
CA VAL A 66 1.11 7.28 -0.85
C VAL A 66 0.96 8.10 -2.13
N LEU A 67 -0.27 8.43 -2.53
CA LEU A 67 -0.54 9.23 -3.74
C LEU A 67 0.02 10.65 -3.67
N VAL A 68 -0.01 11.29 -2.50
CA VAL A 68 0.49 12.67 -2.32
C VAL A 68 2.01 12.73 -2.30
N GLN A 69 2.68 11.74 -1.70
CA GLN A 69 4.14 11.62 -1.65
C GLN A 69 4.70 11.18 -3.00
N ASN A 70 3.98 10.33 -3.74
CA ASN A 70 4.39 9.79 -5.03
C ASN A 70 3.62 10.42 -6.19
N LYS A 71 3.47 11.75 -6.17
CA LYS A 71 2.87 12.49 -7.30
C LYS A 71 3.66 12.20 -8.57
N GLY A 72 2.94 11.88 -9.65
CA GLY A 72 3.57 11.53 -10.92
C GLY A 72 4.12 10.09 -10.97
N MET A 73 3.78 9.21 -10.02
CA MET A 73 4.12 7.78 -10.15
C MET A 73 3.56 7.12 -11.42
N LEU A 74 2.56 7.73 -12.05
CA LEU A 74 1.98 7.30 -13.32
C LEU A 74 2.43 8.17 -14.51
N THR A 75 3.43 9.03 -14.32
CA THR A 75 3.98 9.82 -15.43
C THR A 75 4.55 8.88 -16.48
N TYR A 76 4.03 9.00 -17.70
CA TYR A 76 4.35 8.12 -18.80
C TYR A 76 5.19 8.87 -19.83
N HIS A 77 6.47 8.46 -19.97
CA HIS A 77 7.39 9.02 -20.96
C HIS A 77 7.62 8.05 -22.10
N ASP A 78 8.05 6.83 -21.78
CA ASP A 78 8.26 5.73 -22.71
C ASP A 78 7.92 4.39 -22.01
N PRO A 79 7.55 3.34 -22.76
CA PRO A 79 7.10 2.09 -22.18
C PRO A 79 8.16 1.40 -21.33
N LYS A 80 9.43 1.41 -21.74
CA LYS A 80 10.49 0.67 -21.03
C LYS A 80 10.80 1.31 -19.68
N SER A 81 10.98 2.62 -19.65
CA SER A 81 11.23 3.35 -18.41
C SER A 81 10.06 3.24 -17.45
N PHE A 82 8.82 3.29 -17.96
CA PHE A 82 7.63 3.10 -17.14
C PHE A 82 7.60 1.71 -16.49
N LEU A 83 7.77 0.65 -17.27
CA LEU A 83 7.77 -0.73 -16.74
C LEU A 83 8.90 -0.96 -15.75
N ARG A 84 10.11 -0.46 -16.03
CA ARG A 84 11.25 -0.52 -15.10
C ARG A 84 10.89 0.13 -13.76
N TYR A 85 10.31 1.33 -13.82
CA TYR A 85 9.86 2.04 -12.62
C TYR A 85 8.75 1.29 -11.88
N MET A 86 7.77 0.70 -12.58
CA MET A 86 6.71 -0.09 -11.96
C MET A 86 7.24 -1.34 -11.22
N ILE A 87 8.30 -1.96 -11.74
CA ILE A 87 8.94 -3.12 -11.09
C ILE A 87 9.67 -2.71 -9.81
N ASP A 88 10.26 -1.51 -9.78
CA ASP A 88 10.98 -0.98 -8.60
C ASP A 88 10.06 -0.34 -7.55
N LEU A 89 8.86 0.06 -7.98
CA LEU A 89 7.92 0.82 -7.16
C LEU A 89 7.52 0.10 -5.85
N PRO A 90 7.21 -1.21 -5.82
CA PRO A 90 6.93 -1.95 -4.59
C PRO A 90 7.91 -1.67 -3.45
N LYS A 91 9.21 -1.83 -3.71
CA LYS A 91 10.27 -1.64 -2.72
C LYS A 91 10.26 -0.22 -2.18
N LYS A 92 10.18 0.76 -3.07
CA LYS A 92 10.09 2.18 -2.71
C LYS A 92 8.90 2.44 -1.79
N LEU A 93 7.70 2.05 -2.21
CA LEU A 93 6.47 2.33 -1.46
C LEU A 93 6.47 1.66 -0.08
N VAL A 94 6.95 0.42 0.01
CA VAL A 94 7.06 -0.29 1.29
C VAL A 94 8.07 0.39 2.20
N SER A 95 9.21 0.83 1.68
CA SER A 95 10.21 1.55 2.48
C SER A 95 9.73 2.91 3.01
N GLU A 96 8.87 3.62 2.27
CA GLU A 96 8.33 4.93 2.66
C GLU A 96 7.25 4.84 3.74
N GLU A 97 6.40 3.81 3.70
CA GLU A 97 5.25 3.62 4.60
C GLU A 97 5.14 2.16 5.11
N PRO A 98 6.15 1.62 5.82
CA PRO A 98 6.27 0.18 6.10
C PRO A 98 5.11 -0.39 6.93
N LEU A 99 4.66 0.33 7.96
CA LEU A 99 3.54 -0.11 8.79
C LEU A 99 2.22 -0.14 8.00
N PHE A 100 2.05 0.76 7.02
CA PHE A 100 0.86 0.77 6.18
C PHE A 100 0.81 -0.43 5.25
N TRP A 101 1.92 -0.76 4.57
CA TRP A 101 1.95 -1.92 3.69
C TRP A 101 1.88 -3.25 4.45
N LYS A 102 2.49 -3.33 5.63
CA LYS A 102 2.30 -4.46 6.54
C LYS A 102 0.85 -4.61 7.00
N LEU A 103 0.17 -3.51 7.30
CA LEU A 103 -1.27 -3.51 7.59
C LEU A 103 -2.09 -3.97 6.38
N GLN A 104 -1.78 -3.48 5.18
CA GLN A 104 -2.47 -3.88 3.95
C GLN A 104 -2.34 -5.38 3.70
N GLU A 105 -1.14 -5.95 3.88
CA GLU A 105 -0.93 -7.38 3.68
C GLU A 105 -1.71 -8.22 4.71
N ARG A 106 -1.68 -7.84 5.99
CA ARG A 106 -2.49 -8.52 7.03
C ARG A 106 -4.00 -8.45 6.77
N LEU A 107 -4.43 -7.47 6.00
CA LEU A 107 -5.84 -7.25 5.63
C LEU A 107 -6.15 -7.66 4.19
N SER A 108 -5.28 -8.42 3.52
CA SER A 108 -5.47 -8.85 2.12
C SER A 108 -6.78 -9.62 1.90
N HIS A 109 -7.27 -10.32 2.93
CA HIS A 109 -8.56 -11.02 2.93
C HIS A 109 -9.75 -10.20 3.45
N HIS A 110 -9.51 -9.00 3.99
CA HIS A 110 -10.58 -8.11 4.43
C HIS A 110 -11.18 -7.39 3.22
N GLU A 111 -12.49 -7.56 3.00
CA GLU A 111 -13.20 -7.08 1.81
C GLU A 111 -12.92 -5.59 1.51
N PHE A 112 -13.12 -4.71 2.50
CA PHE A 112 -12.88 -3.28 2.32
C PHE A 112 -11.42 -2.96 1.95
N SER A 113 -10.43 -3.58 2.61
CA SER A 113 -9.01 -3.32 2.31
C SER A 113 -8.65 -3.78 0.89
N LYS A 114 -9.13 -4.96 0.50
CA LYS A 114 -8.98 -5.50 -0.85
C LYS A 114 -9.59 -4.56 -1.89
N GLN A 115 -10.81 -4.06 -1.66
CA GLN A 115 -11.47 -3.12 -2.56
C GLN A 115 -10.68 -1.80 -2.70
N GLN A 116 -10.16 -1.25 -1.60
CA GLN A 116 -9.34 -0.03 -1.66
C GLN A 116 -8.04 -0.27 -2.44
N HIS A 117 -7.40 -1.43 -2.26
CA HIS A 117 -6.20 -1.79 -3.04
C HIS A 117 -6.49 -1.92 -4.54
N ILE A 118 -7.60 -2.56 -4.90
CA ILE A 118 -8.05 -2.66 -6.31
C ILE A 118 -8.25 -1.27 -6.91
N LEU A 119 -8.88 -0.34 -6.19
CA LEU A 119 -9.06 1.03 -6.66
C LEU A 119 -7.73 1.77 -6.84
N PHE A 120 -6.76 1.52 -5.96
CA PHE A 120 -5.42 2.07 -6.07
C PHE A 120 -4.67 1.54 -7.30
N MET A 121 -4.81 0.25 -7.61
CA MET A 121 -4.14 -0.41 -8.74
C MET A 121 -4.83 -0.22 -10.09
N LYS A 122 -6.12 0.14 -10.11
CA LYS A 122 -6.90 0.27 -11.36
C LYS A 122 -6.24 1.15 -12.43
N PRO A 123 -5.68 2.33 -12.12
CA PRO A 123 -4.98 3.13 -13.13
C PRO A 123 -3.67 2.50 -13.61
N VAL A 124 -2.98 1.72 -12.75
CA VAL A 124 -1.71 1.06 -13.07
C VAL A 124 -1.90 0.04 -14.19
N ASP A 125 -2.95 -0.78 -14.09
CA ASP A 125 -3.32 -1.80 -15.09
C ASP A 125 -3.40 -1.21 -16.50
N THR A 126 -4.13 -0.10 -16.65
CA THR A 126 -4.32 0.55 -17.95
C THR A 126 -3.01 1.05 -18.55
N VAL A 127 -2.11 1.62 -17.73
CA VAL A 127 -0.84 2.18 -18.23
C VAL A 127 0.18 1.09 -18.51
N VAL A 128 0.24 0.02 -17.70
CA VAL A 128 1.08 -1.15 -17.97
C VAL A 128 0.64 -1.85 -19.25
N ASN A 129 -0.66 -2.00 -19.47
CA ASN A 129 -1.20 -2.58 -20.70
C ASN A 129 -0.84 -1.76 -21.94
N LYS A 130 -0.96 -0.43 -21.83
CA LYS A 130 -0.49 0.49 -22.87
C LYS A 130 1.00 0.28 -23.15
N ALA A 131 1.84 0.19 -22.12
CA ALA A 131 3.28 0.01 -22.28
C ALA A 131 3.62 -1.29 -23.02
N PHE A 132 3.01 -2.41 -22.65
CA PHE A 132 3.23 -3.68 -23.36
C PHE A 132 2.68 -3.68 -24.78
N THR A 133 1.60 -2.95 -25.05
CA THR A 133 1.06 -2.77 -26.40
C THR A 133 2.04 -1.99 -27.28
N GLU A 134 2.62 -0.90 -26.77
CA GLU A 134 3.61 -0.11 -27.50
C GLU A 134 4.94 -0.86 -27.73
N LEU A 135 5.26 -1.82 -26.87
CA LEU A 135 6.41 -2.73 -27.07
C LEU A 135 6.14 -3.87 -28.06
N GLY A 136 4.91 -3.99 -28.58
CA GLY A 136 4.54 -5.05 -29.52
C GLY A 136 4.53 -6.44 -28.91
N MET A 137 4.24 -6.57 -27.61
CA MET A 137 4.09 -7.88 -26.97
C MET A 137 2.91 -8.65 -27.59
N GLU A 138 3.06 -9.96 -27.78
CA GLU A 138 2.05 -10.79 -28.45
C GLU A 138 0.68 -10.79 -27.73
N ASN A 139 0.68 -10.74 -26.39
CA ASN A 139 -0.54 -10.64 -25.58
C ASN A 139 -0.37 -9.61 -24.44
N PRO A 140 -0.53 -8.29 -24.73
CA PRO A 140 -0.27 -7.24 -23.75
C PRO A 140 -1.16 -7.34 -22.50
N ALA A 141 -2.40 -7.81 -22.65
CA ALA A 141 -3.32 -8.00 -21.54
C ALA A 141 -2.85 -9.10 -20.58
N LEU A 142 -2.45 -10.25 -21.11
CA LEU A 142 -1.92 -11.34 -20.28
C LEU A 142 -0.58 -10.98 -19.65
N GLU A 143 0.29 -10.27 -20.38
CA GLU A 143 1.56 -9.78 -19.85
C GLU A 143 1.35 -8.75 -18.73
N THR A 144 0.33 -7.90 -18.85
CA THR A 144 -0.09 -6.98 -17.78
C THR A 144 -0.51 -7.75 -16.54
N GLN A 145 -1.42 -8.71 -16.71
CA GLN A 145 -1.89 -9.54 -15.61
C GLN A 145 -0.72 -10.27 -14.92
N PHE A 146 0.19 -10.84 -15.70
CA PHE A 146 1.35 -11.55 -15.18
C PHE A 146 2.29 -10.62 -14.41
N LEU A 147 2.65 -9.46 -14.98
CA LEU A 147 3.48 -8.48 -14.27
C LEU A 147 2.83 -7.99 -12.98
N LEU A 148 1.52 -7.73 -12.99
CA LEU A 148 0.80 -7.28 -11.79
C LEU A 148 0.74 -8.35 -10.71
N LEU A 149 0.67 -9.65 -11.05
CA LEU A 149 0.79 -10.75 -10.08
C LEU A 149 2.18 -10.82 -9.45
N LEU A 150 3.23 -10.57 -10.24
CA LEU A 150 4.60 -10.50 -9.73
C LEU A 150 4.78 -9.29 -8.82
N ILE A 151 4.31 -8.11 -9.23
CA ILE A 151 4.31 -6.89 -8.41
C ILE A 151 3.54 -7.12 -7.11
N ASP A 152 2.38 -7.78 -7.17
CA ASP A 152 1.59 -8.14 -5.98
C ASP A 152 2.41 -9.00 -5.00
N THR A 153 3.13 -9.99 -5.53
CA THR A 153 4.00 -10.83 -4.72
C THR A 153 5.18 -10.04 -4.14
N LEU A 154 5.83 -9.18 -4.93
CA LEU A 154 6.98 -8.39 -4.50
C LEU A 154 6.63 -7.46 -3.33
N TRP A 155 5.56 -6.66 -3.44
CA TRP A 155 5.23 -5.71 -2.36
C TRP A 155 4.83 -6.44 -1.08
N LYS A 156 4.13 -7.57 -1.17
CA LYS A 156 3.73 -8.37 0.00
C LYS A 156 4.94 -8.94 0.73
N LYS A 157 5.86 -9.54 -0.02
CA LYS A 157 7.08 -10.13 0.54
C LYS A 157 8.01 -9.07 1.11
N GLU A 158 8.12 -7.91 0.46
CA GLU A 158 8.84 -6.76 1.02
C GLU A 158 8.18 -6.27 2.33
N ALA A 159 6.84 -6.19 2.37
CA ALA A 159 6.11 -5.71 3.55
C ALA A 159 6.20 -6.64 4.77
N THR A 160 6.37 -7.95 4.55
CA THR A 160 6.56 -8.91 5.64
C THR A 160 8.03 -9.16 5.98
N GLY A 161 8.95 -8.87 5.05
CA GLY A 161 10.37 -9.20 5.16
C GLY A 161 10.66 -10.68 4.94
N ASP A 162 9.71 -11.43 4.35
CA ASP A 162 9.80 -12.90 4.19
C ASP A 162 10.56 -13.33 2.92
N MET A 163 11.41 -12.48 2.35
CA MET A 163 12.18 -12.79 1.15
C MET A 163 13.46 -11.96 1.05
N GLU A 164 14.60 -12.64 1.02
CA GLU A 164 15.92 -11.99 0.96
C GLU A 164 16.32 -11.54 -0.44
N ASN A 165 15.77 -12.19 -1.48
CA ASN A 165 16.22 -12.02 -2.88
C ASN A 165 15.26 -11.17 -3.74
N ILE A 166 14.56 -10.20 -3.13
CA ILE A 166 13.55 -9.38 -3.83
C ILE A 166 14.19 -8.57 -4.97
N ASP A 167 15.40 -8.04 -4.75
CA ASP A 167 16.13 -7.25 -5.74
C ASP A 167 16.55 -8.10 -6.95
N GLU A 168 16.97 -9.35 -6.73
CA GLU A 168 17.33 -10.30 -7.77
C GLU A 168 16.11 -10.69 -8.60
N ILE A 169 14.95 -10.89 -7.96
CA ILE A 169 13.70 -11.18 -8.67
C ILE A 169 13.27 -9.97 -9.49
N ALA A 170 13.30 -8.76 -8.93
CA ALA A 170 13.00 -7.53 -9.66
C ALA A 170 13.92 -7.37 -10.89
N ARG A 171 15.22 -7.68 -10.75
CA ARG A 171 16.17 -7.70 -11.86
C ARG A 171 15.82 -8.76 -12.91
N LEU A 172 15.47 -9.98 -12.49
CA LEU A 172 15.07 -11.06 -13.39
C LEU A 172 13.83 -10.70 -14.21
N ILE A 173 12.86 -10.01 -13.59
CA ILE A 173 11.66 -9.52 -14.28
C ILE A 173 12.06 -8.47 -15.34
N LYS A 174 12.94 -7.52 -15.00
CA LYS A 174 13.45 -6.55 -15.98
C LYS A 174 14.16 -7.22 -17.15
N MET A 175 14.97 -8.25 -16.88
CA MET A 175 15.64 -9.05 -17.91
C MET A 175 14.64 -9.75 -18.84
N LYS A 176 13.57 -10.37 -18.30
CA LYS A 176 12.50 -11.01 -19.10
C LYS A 176 11.94 -10.07 -20.17
N TYR A 177 11.79 -8.78 -19.83
CA TYR A 177 11.18 -7.79 -20.70
C TYR A 177 12.19 -6.89 -21.44
N GLY A 178 13.51 -7.18 -21.36
CA GLY A 178 14.54 -6.37 -22.01
C GLY A 178 14.55 -4.90 -21.53
N LEU A 179 14.40 -4.72 -20.21
CA LEU A 179 14.29 -3.44 -19.50
C LEU A 179 15.58 -3.05 -18.76
N GLU A 180 16.73 -3.62 -19.08
CA GLU A 180 18.01 -3.14 -18.51
C GLU A 180 18.27 -1.68 -18.90
#